data_AF-A0A7Y5CRQ2-F1
#
_entry.id   AF-A0A7Y5CRQ2-F1
#
_cell.length_a   1.000
_cell.length_b   1.000
_cell.length_c   1.000
_cell.angle_alpha   90.00
_cell.angle_beta   90.00
_cell.angle_gamma   90.00
#
_symmetry.space_group_name_H-M   'P 1'
#
loop_
_entity.id
_entity.type
_entity.pdbx_description
1 polymer ?
#
loop_
_entity_poly.entity_id
_entity_poly.type
_entity_poly.pdbx_seq_one_letter_code
_entity_poly.pdbx_strand_id
1 'polypeptide(L)' 'IRIREKGDFKYRTQFIGTQGRVLSQSYHNPAVFELASAERYVRARVTDSAGATAWVQPVFTRGR' A
#
# COMPACT_ATOMS: atom_id res chain seq x y z
N ILE A 1 -2.76 6.55 2.42
CA ILE A 1 -2.12 6.89 1.12
C ILE A 1 -3.14 7.56 0.23
N ARG A 2 -2.87 8.79 -0.20
CA ARG A 2 -3.74 9.54 -1.12
C ARG A 2 -3.08 9.55 -2.49
N ILE A 3 -3.83 9.18 -3.52
CA ILE A 3 -3.37 9.14 -4.91
C ILE A 3 -3.97 10.35 -5.61
N ARG A 4 -3.18 11.07 -6.40
CA ARG A 4 -3.72 12.03 -7.37
C ARG A 4 -4.00 11.27 -8.66
N GLU A 5 -5.27 11.09 -8.96
CA GLU A 5 -5.73 10.29 -10.10
C GLU A 5 -5.42 11.00 -11.42
N LYS A 6 -5.10 10.23 -12.45
CA LYS A 6 -4.81 10.72 -13.80
C LYS A 6 -5.77 10.06 -14.79
N GLY A 7 -6.59 10.87 -15.46
CA GLY A 7 -7.61 10.36 -16.38
C GLY A 7 -8.57 9.38 -15.68
N ASP A 8 -8.96 8.32 -16.39
CA ASP A 8 -9.93 7.32 -15.91
C ASP A 8 -9.27 6.04 -15.39
N PHE A 9 -7.98 6.10 -15.04
CA PHE A 9 -7.29 4.93 -14.49
C PHE A 9 -7.86 4.55 -13.14
N LYS A 10 -8.05 3.24 -12.93
CA LYS A 10 -8.40 2.68 -11.63
C LYS A 10 -7.14 2.36 -10.87
N TYR A 11 -7.12 2.63 -9.57
CA TYR A 11 -5.95 2.39 -8.73
C TYR A 11 -6.22 1.31 -7.70
N ARG A 12 -5.24 0.44 -7.52
CA ARG A 12 -5.23 -0.58 -6.48
C ARG A 12 -4.00 -0.36 -5.61
N THR A 13 -4.23 -0.16 -4.31
CA THR A 13 -3.16 -0.09 -3.32
C THR A 13 -3.07 -1.41 -2.58
N GLN A 14 -1.88 -1.98 -2.51
CA GLN A 14 -1.58 -3.18 -1.72
C GLN A 14 -0.61 -2.83 -0.60
N PHE A 15 -0.96 -3.17 0.62
CA PHE A 15 -0.11 -3.06 1.79
C PHE A 15 0.63 -4.38 1.99
N ILE A 16 1.96 -4.32 1.95
CA ILE A 16 2.86 -5.47 1.87
C ILE A 16 3.72 -5.49 3.13
N GLY A 17 3.62 -6.58 3.88
CA GLY A 17 4.34 -6.83 5.11
C GLY A 17 5.66 -7.56 4.90
N THR A 18 6.18 -8.11 5.99
CA THR A 18 7.44 -8.87 6.00
C THR A 18 7.37 -10.06 5.02
N GLN A 19 8.50 -10.41 4.40
CA GLN A 19 8.61 -11.45 3.36
C GLN A 19 7.74 -11.21 2.11
N GLY A 20 7.24 -9.99 1.88
CA GLY A 20 6.42 -9.68 0.71
C GLY A 20 4.96 -10.12 0.81
N ARG A 21 4.50 -10.52 2.01
CA ARG A 21 3.11 -10.91 2.24
C ARG A 21 2.17 -9.73 2.04
N VAL A 22 1.14 -9.88 1.19
CA VAL A 22 0.08 -8.87 1.09
C VAL A 22 -0.78 -8.96 2.35
N LEU A 23 -0.79 -7.89 3.15
CA LEU A 23 -1.55 -7.78 4.39
C LEU A 23 -2.97 -7.28 4.13
N SER A 24 -3.12 -6.35 3.19
CA SER A 24 -4.40 -5.76 2.83
C SER A 24 -4.33 -5.15 1.43
N GLN A 25 -5.51 -4.96 0.84
CA GLN A 25 -5.69 -4.31 -0.44
C GLN A 25 -6.85 -3.33 -0.35
N SER A 26 -6.71 -2.17 -1.02
CA SER A 26 -7.76 -1.18 -1.12
C SER A 26 -7.86 -0.62 -2.54
N TYR A 27 -9.10 -0.42 -2.99
CA TYR A 27 -9.45 0.33 -4.20
C TYR A 27 -9.97 1.73 -3.89
N HIS A 28 -10.02 2.10 -2.62
CA HIS A 28 -10.46 3.43 -2.19
C HIS A 28 -9.32 4.43 -2.24
N ASN A 29 -9.68 5.69 -2.45
CA ASN A 29 -8.77 6.82 -2.40
C ASN A 29 -9.33 7.87 -1.43
N PRO A 30 -8.72 8.08 -0.25
CA PRO A 30 -7.44 7.52 0.19
C PRO A 30 -7.52 6.04 0.59
N ALA A 31 -6.45 5.29 0.31
CA ALA A 31 -6.25 3.95 0.82
C ALA A 31 -5.71 4.02 2.26
N VAL A 32 -6.38 3.34 3.19
CA VAL A 32 -6.03 3.33 4.62
C VAL A 32 -5.66 1.91 5.03
N PHE A 33 -4.65 1.79 5.88
CA PHE A 33 -4.25 0.54 6.52
C PHE A 33 -3.84 0.83 7.95
N GLU A 34 -4.44 0.09 8.88
CA GLU A 34 -4.09 0.14 10.29
C GLU A 34 -3.00 -0.89 10.56
N LEU A 35 -1.87 -0.43 11.10
CA LEU A 35 -0.77 -1.30 11.47
C LEU A 35 -1.15 -2.10 12.72
N ALA A 36 -1.29 -3.42 12.55
CA ALA A 36 -1.36 -4.34 13.67
C ALA A 36 0.00 -4.44 14.38
N SER A 37 -0.01 -4.64 15.70
CA SER A 37 1.19 -4.62 16.56
C SER A 37 2.26 -5.65 16.21
N ALA A 38 1.93 -6.70 15.44
CA ALA A 38 2.86 -7.73 15.01
C ALA A 38 3.68 -7.37 13.76
N GLU A 39 3.25 -6.38 12.96
CA GLU A 39 3.87 -6.07 11.67
C GLU A 39 5.04 -5.09 11.81
N ARG A 40 6.26 -5.61 11.74
CA ARG A 40 7.50 -4.82 11.89
C ARG A 40 7.84 -3.94 10.69
N TYR A 41 7.24 -4.25 9.55
CA TYR A 41 7.49 -3.63 8.27
C TYR A 41 6.21 -3.62 7.47
N VAL A 42 5.85 -2.46 6.93
CA VAL A 42 4.77 -2.32 5.96
C VAL A 42 5.20 -1.37 4.87
N ARG A 43 5.05 -1.78 3.62
CA ARG A 43 5.24 -0.93 2.44
C ARG A 43 4.00 -1.01 1.56
N ALA A 44 3.61 0.12 1.00
CA ALA A 44 2.53 0.11 0.02
C ALA A 44 3.06 0.10 -1.41
N ARG A 45 2.33 -0.62 -2.25
CA ARG A 45 2.46 -0.62 -3.71
C ARG A 45 1.15 -0.12 -4.31
N VAL A 46 1.22 0.87 -5.18
CA VAL A 46 0.08 1.34 -5.97
C VAL A 46 0.26 0.85 -7.40
N THR A 47 -0.76 0.20 -7.95
CA THR A 47 -0.80 -0.23 -9.35
C THR A 47 -2.03 0.36 -10.02
N ASP A 48 -1.87 0.97 -11.18
CA ASP A 48 -2.98 1.45 -11.99
C ASP A 48 -3.55 0.33 -12.90
N SER A 49 -4.70 0.59 -13.53
CA SER A 49 -5.33 -0.38 -14.43
C SER A 49 -4.58 -0.62 -15.74
N ALA A 50 -3.59 0.22 -16.08
CA ALA A 50 -2.67 0.00 -17.21
C ALA A 50 -1.40 -0.78 -16.80
N GLY A 51 -1.24 -1.12 -15.52
CA GLY A 51 -0.12 -1.89 -14.98
C GLY A 51 1.05 -1.04 -14.46
N ALA A 52 1.00 0.29 -14.58
CA ALA A 52 2.05 1.14 -14.02
C ALA A 52 2.05 1.01 -12.49
N THR A 53 3.25 0.94 -11.92
CA THR A 53 3.44 0.65 -10.49
C THR A 53 4.31 1.70 -9.83
N ALA A 54 3.84 2.20 -8.69
CA ALA A 54 4.59 3.08 -7.81
C ALA A 54 4.76 2.42 -6.43
N TRP A 55 5.98 2.48 -5.90
CA TRP A 55 6.27 2.08 -4.54
C TRP A 55 6.25 3.29 -3.60
N VAL A 56 5.60 3.13 -2.46
CA VAL A 56 5.63 4.13 -1.39
C VAL A 56 6.79 3.82 -0.45
N GLN A 57 7.26 4.83 0.29
CA GLN A 57 8.24 4.63 1.34
C GLN A 57 7.70 3.61 2.37
N PRO A 58 8.53 2.65 2.80
CA PRO A 58 8.16 1.71 3.84
C PRO A 58 8.08 2.41 5.20
N VAL A 59 7.21 1.89 6.06
CA VAL A 59 7.16 2.19 7.48
C VAL A 59 7.73 0.99 8.23
N PHE A 60 8.68 1.23 9.12
CA PHE A 60 9.21 0.25 10.04
C PHE A 60 8.65 0.55 11.43
N THR A 61 7.99 -0.41 12.06
CA THR A 61 7.61 -0.26 13.46
C THR A 61 8.72 -0.84 14.33
N ARG A 62 9.17 -0.10 15.34
CA ARG A 62 10.05 -0.67 16.36
C ARG A 62 9.30 -1.77 17.10
N GLY A 63 9.78 -3.00 16.98
CA GLY A 63 9.55 -4.00 18.03
C GLY A 63 10.25 -3.49 19.30
N ARG A 64 9.56 -3.62 20.43
CA ARG A 64 10.11 -3.26 21.74
C ARG A 64 11.29 -4.15 22.10
#